data_AF-X1L3L3-F1
#
_entry.id   AF-X1L3L3-F1
#
_cell.length_a   1.000
_cell.length_b   1.000
_cell.length_c   1.000
_cell.angle_alpha   90.00
_cell.angle_beta   90.00
_cell.angle_gamma   90.00
#
_symmetry.space_group_name_H-M   'P 1'
#
loop_
_entity.id
_entity.type
_entity.pdbx_description
1 polymer ?
#
loop_
_entity_poly.entity_id
_entity_poly.type
_entity_poly.pdbx_seq_one_letter_code
_entity_poly.pdbx_strand_id
1 'polypeptide(L)'
;EFETLIRDEGLLISGTIDVVRLDDPPRITIIDFKSGERGEETQSGLSENMMRLQIGIYGLAARHELEYEPDQGLVRYIGEENPEHKQLSVQLNQEELDTARQIVIDAGRRIKSRIFNEGPTTIDRCENCDHRVVCGLCPR
;
A
#
# COMPACT_ATOMS: atom_id res chain seq x y z
N GLU A 1 -1.66 -14.16 -6.21
CA GLU A 1 -1.99 -13.02 -7.11
C GLU A 1 -3.46 -12.73 -6.99
N PHE A 2 -3.86 -11.47 -7.23
CA PHE A 2 -5.26 -11.05 -7.25
C PHE A 2 -5.50 -10.06 -8.38
N GLU A 3 -6.75 -9.99 -8.81
CA GLU A 3 -7.25 -8.98 -9.74
C GLU A 3 -8.61 -8.52 -9.21
N THR A 4 -8.77 -7.22 -8.94
CA THR A 4 -10.07 -6.69 -8.51
C THR A 4 -10.52 -5.53 -9.39
N LEU A 5 -11.80 -5.55 -9.78
CA LEU A 5 -12.38 -4.61 -10.72
C LEU A 5 -13.27 -3.60 -10.01
N ILE A 6 -12.87 -2.32 -10.05
CA ILE A 6 -13.75 -1.19 -9.70
C ILE A 6 -14.56 -0.85 -10.95
N ARG A 7 -15.72 -1.52 -11.09
CA ARG A 7 -16.56 -1.51 -12.30
C ARG A 7 -17.03 -0.12 -12.73
N ASP A 8 -17.45 0.68 -11.77
CA ASP A 8 -17.95 2.05 -11.95
C ASP A 8 -16.88 3.01 -12.51
N GLU A 9 -15.60 2.73 -12.24
CA GLU A 9 -14.48 3.54 -12.73
C GLU A 9 -13.77 2.93 -13.96
N GLY A 10 -14.07 1.66 -14.27
CA GLY A 10 -13.35 0.88 -15.26
C GLY A 10 -11.87 0.72 -14.90
N LEU A 11 -11.57 0.46 -13.62
CA LEU A 11 -10.21 0.29 -13.10
C LEU A 11 -9.98 -1.15 -12.65
N LEU A 12 -8.97 -1.79 -13.23
CA LEU A 12 -8.48 -3.10 -12.79
C LEU A 12 -7.26 -2.89 -11.90
N ILE A 13 -7.32 -3.42 -10.68
CA ILE A 13 -6.21 -3.40 -9.72
C ILE A 13 -5.69 -4.83 -9.62
N SER A 14 -4.43 -5.04 -9.95
CA SER A 14 -3.77 -6.34 -9.88
C SER A 14 -2.54 -6.29 -8.98
N GLY A 15 -2.26 -7.38 -8.28
CA GLY A 15 -1.07 -7.45 -7.45
C GLY A 15 -0.87 -8.82 -6.80
N THR A 16 0.13 -8.87 -5.91
CA THR A 16 0.48 -10.07 -5.16
C THR A 16 0.51 -9.76 -3.69
N ILE A 17 -0.19 -10.57 -2.91
CA ILE A 17 -0.10 -10.57 -1.45
C ILE A 17 0.97 -11.59 -1.08
N ASP A 18 1.95 -11.21 -0.25
CA ASP A 18 3.02 -12.13 0.15
C ASP A 18 2.46 -13.33 0.92
N VAL A 19 1.70 -13.07 1.99
CA VAL A 19 1.08 -14.10 2.82
C VAL A 19 -0.32 -13.68 3.27
N VAL A 20 -1.27 -14.61 3.13
CA VAL A 20 -2.57 -14.56 3.79
C VAL A 20 -2.58 -15.61 4.89
N ARG A 21 -2.70 -15.18 6.14
CA ARG A 21 -2.80 -16.08 7.29
C ARG A 21 -4.27 -16.25 7.66
N LEU A 22 -4.75 -17.49 7.68
CA LEU A 22 -6.06 -17.83 8.19
C LEU A 22 -6.00 -17.85 9.72
N ASP A 23 -6.73 -16.94 10.37
CA ASP A 23 -6.79 -16.89 11.84
C ASP A 23 -8.02 -17.68 12.34
N ASP A 24 -9.22 -17.20 12.03
CA ASP A 24 -10.51 -17.84 12.35
C ASP A 24 -11.49 -17.59 11.19
N PRO A 25 -11.50 -18.47 10.16
CA PRO A 25 -12.23 -18.23 8.92
C PRO A 25 -13.69 -17.78 9.14
N PRO A 26 -14.18 -16.75 8.41
CA PRO A 26 -13.55 -16.10 7.25
C PRO A 26 -12.51 -15.03 7.60
N ARG A 27 -12.13 -14.87 8.88
CA ARG A 27 -11.20 -13.84 9.31
C ARG A 27 -9.75 -14.17 8.95
N ILE A 28 -9.09 -13.20 8.34
CA ILE A 28 -7.70 -13.34 7.89
C ILE A 28 -6.82 -12.19 8.37
N THR A 29 -5.53 -12.47 8.46
CA THR A 29 -4.48 -11.45 8.56
C THR A 29 -3.69 -11.42 7.25
N ILE A 30 -3.57 -10.23 6.66
CA ILE A 30 -2.69 -9.99 5.52
C ILE A 30 -1.29 -9.66 6.04
N ILE A 31 -0.26 -10.29 5.48
CA ILE A 31 1.13 -10.04 5.87
C ILE A 31 1.94 -9.68 4.63
N ASP A 32 2.64 -8.56 4.69
CA ASP A 32 3.62 -8.09 3.72
C ASP A 32 4.99 -8.02 4.39
N PHE A 33 6.02 -8.53 3.73
CA PHE A 33 7.39 -8.52 4.26
C PHE A 33 8.21 -7.41 3.60
N LYS A 34 8.93 -6.65 4.42
CA LYS A 34 9.89 -5.65 3.97
C LYS A 34 11.29 -5.99 4.48
N SER A 35 12.29 -5.86 3.63
CA SER A 35 13.70 -5.92 4.04
C SER A 35 14.15 -4.58 4.62
N GLY A 36 14.93 -4.62 5.70
CA GLY A 36 15.46 -3.44 6.40
C GLY A 36 14.80 -3.15 7.75
N GLU A 37 15.42 -2.27 8.53
CA GLU A 37 14.95 -1.84 9.86
C GLU A 37 13.84 -0.79 9.79
N ARG A 38 13.05 -0.65 10.86
CA ARG A 38 11.95 0.33 10.92
C ARG A 38 12.51 1.72 11.27
N GLY A 39 12.24 2.73 10.44
CA GLY A 39 12.51 4.13 10.77
C GLY A 39 13.74 4.73 10.08
N GLU A 40 14.58 3.91 9.45
CA GLU A 40 15.25 4.36 8.24
C GLU A 40 14.15 4.58 7.19
N GLU A 41 14.32 5.51 6.23
CA GLU A 41 13.62 5.32 4.95
C GLU A 41 14.03 3.92 4.51
N THR A 42 13.16 2.94 4.78
CA THR A 42 13.47 1.53 4.58
C THR A 42 14.03 1.37 3.17
N GLN A 43 14.74 0.29 2.89
CA GLN A 43 15.18 0.00 1.51
C GLN A 43 14.03 0.06 0.47
N SER A 44 12.76 0.06 0.90
CA SER A 44 11.58 0.27 0.05
C SER A 44 11.26 1.73 -0.31
N GLY A 45 11.80 2.73 0.39
CA GLY A 45 11.48 4.14 0.20
C GLY A 45 10.01 4.50 0.48
N LEU A 46 9.24 3.65 1.16
CA LEU A 46 7.82 3.89 1.45
C LEU A 46 7.64 4.51 2.85
N SER A 47 6.81 5.56 2.95
CA SER A 47 6.39 6.08 4.25
C SER A 47 5.41 5.12 4.91
N GLU A 48 5.22 5.26 6.23
CA GLU A 48 4.25 4.44 6.98
C GLU A 48 2.84 4.50 6.38
N ASN A 49 2.43 5.67 5.88
CA ASN A 49 1.14 5.85 5.21
C ASN A 49 1.06 5.13 3.86
N MET A 50 2.15 5.08 3.09
CA MET A 50 2.17 4.31 1.84
C MET A 50 2.13 2.81 2.10
N MET A 51 2.81 2.34 3.16
CA MET A 51 2.73 0.96 3.61
C MET A 51 1.31 0.59 4.07
N ARG A 52 0.64 1.48 4.82
CA ARG A 52 -0.78 1.32 5.17
C ARG A 52 -1.68 1.23 3.94
N LEU A 53 -1.50 2.12 2.97
CA LEU A 53 -2.26 2.10 1.73
C LEU A 53 -2.07 0.78 0.97
N GLN A 54 -0.84 0.27 0.85
CA GLN A 54 -0.57 -1.02 0.21
C GLN A 54 -1.36 -2.16 0.89
N ILE A 55 -1.30 -2.23 2.22
CA ILE A 55 -2.06 -3.20 3.01
C ILE A 55 -3.58 -3.02 2.84
N GLY A 56 -4.07 -1.78 2.79
CA GLY A 56 -5.48 -1.47 2.52
C GLY A 56 -5.94 -1.95 1.15
N ILE A 57 -5.11 -1.81 0.11
CA ILE A 57 -5.38 -2.32 -1.24
C ILE A 57 -5.47 -3.85 -1.22
N TYR A 58 -4.59 -4.53 -0.48
CA TYR A 58 -4.68 -5.98 -0.30
C TYR A 58 -5.95 -6.39 0.45
N GLY A 59 -6.35 -5.62 1.47
CA GLY A 59 -7.61 -5.82 2.18
C GLY A 59 -8.83 -5.72 1.27
N LEU A 60 -8.85 -4.73 0.37
CA LEU A 60 -9.90 -4.61 -0.65
C LEU A 60 -9.97 -5.84 -1.55
N ALA A 61 -8.81 -6.29 -2.04
CA ALA A 61 -8.73 -7.46 -2.90
C ALA A 61 -9.18 -8.74 -2.17
N ALA A 62 -8.76 -8.93 -0.93
CA ALA A 62 -9.13 -10.11 -0.17
C ALA A 62 -10.64 -10.16 0.15
N ARG A 63 -11.25 -9.01 0.42
CA ARG A 63 -12.69 -8.91 0.65
C ARG A 63 -13.52 -9.17 -0.61
N HIS A 64 -13.07 -8.67 -1.76
CA HIS A 64 -13.84 -8.77 -3.02
C HIS A 64 -13.63 -10.09 -3.77
N GLU A 65 -12.39 -10.59 -3.83
CA GLU A 65 -12.04 -11.74 -4.68
C GLU A 65 -11.90 -13.04 -3.91
N LEU A 66 -11.47 -12.98 -2.64
CA LEU A 66 -11.20 -14.15 -1.83
C LEU A 66 -12.34 -14.48 -0.84
N GLU A 67 -13.40 -13.66 -0.82
CA GLU A 67 -14.57 -13.80 0.06
C GLU A 67 -14.19 -13.92 1.56
N TYR A 68 -13.08 -13.30 1.96
CA TYR A 68 -12.61 -13.25 3.34
C TYR A 68 -12.97 -11.92 4.03
N GLU A 69 -12.90 -11.93 5.36
CA GLU A 69 -13.06 -10.75 6.21
C GLU A 69 -11.68 -10.35 6.77
N PRO A 70 -10.93 -9.47 6.09
CA PRO A 70 -9.64 -9.01 6.60
C PRO A 70 -9.85 -8.03 7.75
N ASP A 71 -9.54 -8.45 8.98
CA ASP A 71 -9.65 -7.59 10.16
C ASP A 71 -8.39 -6.75 10.38
N GLN A 72 -7.23 -7.31 10.05
CA GLN A 72 -5.93 -6.65 10.21
C GLN A 72 -4.95 -7.00 9.10
N GLY A 73 -4.00 -6.09 8.89
CA GLY A 73 -2.82 -6.34 8.09
C GLY A 73 -1.55 -5.99 8.85
N LEU A 74 -0.45 -6.66 8.49
CA LEU A 74 0.84 -6.53 9.12
C LEU A 74 1.90 -6.25 8.06
N VAL A 75 2.74 -5.26 8.31
CA VAL A 75 4.02 -5.13 7.62
C VAL A 75 5.10 -5.65 8.55
N ARG A 76 5.84 -6.66 8.12
CA ARG A 76 6.88 -7.34 8.89
C ARG A 76 8.26 -6.95 8.38
N TYR A 77 9.07 -6.37 9.25
CA TYR A 77 10.44 -5.97 8.93
C TYR A 77 11.40 -7.15 9.17
N ILE A 78 12.04 -7.63 8.10
CA ILE A 78 13.05 -8.68 8.16
C ILE A 78 14.39 -8.04 8.53
N GLY A 79 14.98 -8.50 9.63
CA GLY A 79 16.27 -8.02 10.15
C GLY A 79 16.15 -7.06 11.33
N GLU A 80 14.96 -6.54 11.61
CA GLU A 80 14.71 -5.70 12.79
C GLU A 80 14.85 -6.52 14.08
N GLU A 81 15.81 -6.18 14.93
CA GLU A 81 16.05 -6.85 16.20
C GLU A 81 15.14 -6.33 17.31
N ASN A 82 14.78 -5.04 17.29
CA ASN A 82 13.95 -4.41 18.31
C ASN A 82 12.50 -4.93 18.21
N PRO A 83 11.99 -5.68 19.21
CA PRO A 83 10.65 -6.25 19.19
C PRO A 83 9.52 -5.24 18.97
N GLU A 84 9.67 -4.01 19.47
CA GLU A 84 8.65 -2.95 19.31
C GLU A 84 8.56 -2.43 17.87
N HIS A 85 9.61 -2.66 17.09
CA HIS A 85 9.77 -2.16 15.73
C HIS A 85 9.57 -3.25 14.66
N LYS A 86 9.50 -4.53 15.05
CA LYS A 86 9.37 -5.68 14.14
C LYS A 86 8.14 -5.67 13.24
N GLN A 87 7.13 -4.87 13.57
CA GLN A 87 5.93 -4.77 12.76
C GLN A 87 5.27 -3.39 12.81
N LEU A 88 4.63 -3.07 11.70
CA LEU A 88 3.55 -2.10 11.64
C LEU A 88 2.23 -2.86 11.54
N SER A 89 1.30 -2.57 12.45
CA SER A 89 -0.07 -3.10 12.41
C SER A 89 -1.00 -2.09 11.75
N VAL A 90 -1.85 -2.59 10.86
CA VAL A 90 -2.84 -1.81 10.12
C VAL A 90 -4.21 -2.42 10.40
N GLN A 91 -5.14 -1.60 10.85
CA GLN A 91 -6.54 -2.02 11.02
C GLN A 91 -7.21 -1.98 9.65
N LEU A 92 -7.96 -3.03 9.29
CA LEU A 92 -8.64 -3.13 8.00
C LEU A 92 -10.16 -2.97 8.17
N ASN A 93 -10.55 -1.97 8.97
CA ASN A 93 -11.95 -1.62 9.13
C ASN A 93 -12.53 -0.99 7.84
N GLN A 94 -13.85 -0.83 7.80
CA GLN A 94 -14.54 -0.29 6.63
C GLN A 94 -14.02 1.09 6.21
N GLU A 95 -13.71 1.98 7.16
CA GLU A 95 -13.23 3.34 6.90
C GLU A 95 -11.85 3.34 6.21
N GLU A 96 -10.93 2.50 6.67
CA GLU A 96 -9.60 2.34 6.07
C GLU A 96 -9.70 1.74 4.65
N LEU A 97 -10.57 0.75 4.47
CA LEU A 97 -10.81 0.13 3.15
C LEU A 97 -11.44 1.13 2.17
N ASP A 98 -12.41 1.94 2.62
CA ASP A 98 -13.04 2.96 1.79
C ASP A 98 -12.06 4.09 1.44
N THR A 99 -11.19 4.47 2.38
CA THR A 99 -10.12 5.44 2.15
C THR A 99 -9.13 4.91 1.11
N ALA A 100 -8.66 3.68 1.24
CA ALA A 100 -7.78 3.05 0.26
C ALA A 100 -8.44 2.97 -1.12
N ARG A 101 -9.73 2.61 -1.17
CA ARG A 101 -10.50 2.55 -2.41
C ARG A 101 -10.55 3.93 -3.08
N GLN A 102 -10.87 4.97 -2.32
CA GLN A 102 -10.99 6.33 -2.84
C GLN A 102 -9.66 6.85 -3.39
N ILE A 103 -8.54 6.60 -2.68
CA ILE A 103 -7.20 6.96 -3.15
C ILE A 103 -6.88 6.31 -4.50
N VAL A 104 -7.19 5.02 -4.65
CA VAL A 104 -6.95 4.31 -5.92
C VAL A 104 -7.85 4.82 -7.04
N ILE A 105 -9.12 5.11 -6.75
CA ILE A 105 -10.06 5.71 -7.72
C ILE A 105 -9.52 7.05 -8.21
N ASP A 106 -9.09 7.92 -7.28
CA ASP A 106 -8.59 9.25 -7.63
C ASP A 106 -7.28 9.17 -8.41
N ALA A 107 -6.39 8.24 -8.08
CA ALA A 107 -5.20 7.97 -8.87
C ALA A 107 -5.56 7.50 -10.29
N GLY A 108 -6.47 6.54 -10.43
CA GLY A 108 -6.93 6.02 -11.72
C GLY A 108 -7.58 7.09 -12.60
N ARG A 109 -8.42 7.96 -12.02
CA ARG A 109 -9.04 9.10 -12.72
C ARG A 109 -8.01 10.10 -13.23
N ARG A 110 -6.99 10.41 -12.44
CA ARG A 110 -5.89 11.31 -12.84
C ARG A 110 -5.04 10.73 -13.96
N ILE A 111 -4.70 9.43 -13.88
CA ILE A 111 -3.98 8.73 -14.94
C ILE A 111 -4.77 8.78 -16.25
N LYS A 112 -6.08 8.43 -16.22
CA LYS A 112 -6.96 8.49 -17.40
C LYS A 112 -7.05 9.90 -17.99
N SER A 113 -7.02 10.92 -17.14
CA SER A 113 -7.09 12.33 -17.53
C SER A 113 -5.73 12.96 -17.85
N ARG A 114 -4.63 12.19 -17.77
CA ARG A 114 -3.25 12.67 -17.96
C ARG A 114 -2.84 13.81 -17.04
N ILE A 115 -3.34 13.80 -15.81
CA ILE A 115 -3.04 14.80 -14.78
C ILE A 115 -1.89 14.26 -13.92
N PHE A 116 -0.68 14.76 -14.16
CA PHE A 116 0.55 14.37 -13.47
C PHE A 116 1.25 15.59 -12.84
N ASN A 117 0.52 16.33 -12.01
CA ASN A 117 1.00 17.57 -11.37
C ASN A 117 1.19 17.43 -9.85
N GLU A 118 1.08 16.21 -9.32
CA GLU A 118 1.35 15.89 -7.91
C GLU A 118 2.77 15.36 -7.78
N GLY A 119 3.61 16.09 -7.04
CA GLY A 119 5.00 15.74 -6.78
C GLY A 119 5.18 15.16 -5.37
N PRO A 120 6.40 14.69 -5.05
CA PRO A 120 6.69 14.28 -3.68
C PRO A 120 6.56 15.46 -2.71
N THR A 121 6.07 15.18 -1.51
CA THR A 121 5.90 16.17 -0.43
C THR A 121 7.20 16.48 0.32
N THR A 122 8.24 15.68 0.10
CA THR A 122 9.53 15.74 0.79
C THR A 122 10.67 15.71 -0.23
N ILE A 123 11.80 16.38 0.10
CA ILE A 123 12.94 16.54 -0.82
C ILE A 123 13.73 15.24 -1.01
N ASP A 124 13.86 14.44 0.06
CA ASP A 124 14.51 13.11 0.07
C ASP A 124 14.02 12.19 -1.06
N ARG A 125 12.72 12.18 -1.33
CA ARG A 125 12.07 11.45 -2.41
C ARG A 125 12.61 11.85 -3.77
N CYS A 126 12.88 13.14 -3.98
CA CYS A 126 13.45 13.62 -5.22
C CYS A 126 14.93 13.27 -5.36
N GLU A 127 15.68 13.26 -4.26
CA GLU A 127 17.11 12.95 -4.27
C GLU A 127 17.38 11.53 -4.74
N ASN A 128 16.53 10.58 -4.32
CA ASN A 128 16.65 9.16 -4.63
C ASN A 128 15.78 8.69 -5.81
N CYS A 129 15.07 9.59 -6.51
CA CYS A 129 14.19 9.22 -7.62
C CYS A 129 14.97 9.10 -8.94
N ASP A 130 14.90 7.93 -9.58
CA ASP A 130 15.47 7.68 -10.92
C ASP A 130 14.95 8.66 -12.00
N HIS A 131 13.76 9.22 -11.80
CA HIS A 131 13.13 10.14 -12.74
C HIS A 131 13.42 11.62 -12.44
N ARG A 132 14.26 11.93 -11.45
CA ARG A 132 14.58 13.31 -11.04
C ARG A 132 15.00 14.19 -12.22
N VAL A 133 15.80 13.65 -13.14
CA VAL A 133 16.35 14.41 -14.29
C VAL A 133 15.25 14.93 -15.24
N VAL A 134 14.10 14.25 -15.27
CA VAL A 134 12.97 14.60 -16.17
C VAL A 134 11.73 15.10 -15.41
N CYS A 135 11.74 15.04 -14.08
CA CYS A 135 10.61 15.43 -13.24
C CYS A 135 10.56 16.96 -13.07
N GLY A 136 9.49 17.59 -13.56
CA GLY A 136 9.26 19.02 -13.39
C GLY A 136 8.70 19.44 -12.02
N LEU A 137 8.47 18.50 -11.11
CA LEU A 137 7.78 18.72 -9.84
C LEU A 137 8.69 18.65 -8.61
N CYS A 138 9.95 18.28 -8.79
CA CYS A 138 10.90 18.28 -7.69
C CYS A 138 11.22 19.72 -7.24
N PRO A 139 11.17 20.04 -5.94
CA PRO A 139 11.67 21.30 -5.42
C PRO A 139 13.12 21.49 -5.87
N ARG A 140 13.45 22.69 -6.36
CA ARG A 140 14.84 23.03 -6.74
C ARG A 140 15.66 23.41 -5.52
#